data_AF-A0AAW1SRV3-F1
#
_entry.id   AF-A0AAW1SRV3-F1
#
_cell.length_a   1.000
_cell.length_b   1.000
_cell.length_c   1.000
_cell.angle_alpha   90.00
_cell.angle_beta   90.00
_cell.angle_gamma   90.00
#
_symmetry.space_group_name_H-M   'P 1'
#
loop_
_entity.id
_entity.type
_entity.pdbx_description
1 polymer ?
#
loop_
_entity_poly.entity_id
_entity_poly.type
_entity_poly.pdbx_seq_one_letter_code
_entity_poly.pdbx_strand_id
1 'polypeptide(L)'
;MAALQQRSILSGAAHSGFCTRRPTALSGAVRPRLSGIRRVVQVQARGGKGQSTTEEVDQAAEQYLDKANEYWDNVKAKWDQTDEKPAVVAIGVGTFVTIWALSGLVDRIDKLPVIGGLLELVGLLVTGWFIYRYLVFGPDREELKGNLNGFLKRVTGDSSTKL
;
A
#
# COMPACT_ATOMS: atom_id res chain seq x y z
N MET A 1 8.28 -47.26 -34.53
CA MET A 1 6.92 -47.38 -35.12
C MET A 1 6.11 -48.35 -34.28
N ALA A 2 5.18 -47.83 -33.47
CA ALA A 2 4.12 -48.59 -32.81
C ALA A 2 2.91 -47.66 -32.61
N ALA A 3 1.74 -48.16 -32.99
CA ALA A 3 0.41 -47.55 -33.08
C ALA A 3 -0.06 -46.85 -31.77
N LEU A 4 -0.63 -45.64 -31.83
CA LEU A 4 -2.09 -45.37 -31.91
C LEU A 4 -2.92 -46.13 -30.87
N GLN A 5 -3.47 -45.42 -29.87
CA GLN A 5 -4.90 -45.51 -29.54
C GLN A 5 -5.31 -44.34 -28.61
N GLN A 6 -6.05 -43.41 -29.20
CA GLN A 6 -6.64 -42.22 -28.61
C GLN A 6 -7.87 -42.62 -27.77
N ARG A 7 -7.95 -42.14 -26.50
CA ARG A 7 -9.14 -42.34 -25.67
C ARG A 7 -10.16 -41.23 -25.90
N SER A 8 -11.33 -41.71 -26.28
CA SER A 8 -12.59 -41.06 -26.62
C SER A 8 -13.27 -40.32 -25.47
N ILE A 9 -13.55 -39.05 -25.76
CA ILE A 9 -14.77 -38.26 -25.52
C ILE A 9 -16.06 -39.10 -25.28
N LEU A 10 -16.79 -38.78 -24.21
CA LEU A 10 -18.23 -39.04 -23.99
C LEU A 10 -18.75 -37.86 -23.14
N SER A 11 -19.54 -36.92 -23.69
CA SER A 11 -20.97 -36.96 -24.02
C SER A 11 -21.88 -37.04 -22.80
N GLY A 12 -22.64 -35.96 -22.57
CA GLY A 12 -23.66 -35.87 -21.52
C GLY A 12 -24.42 -34.54 -21.58
N ALA A 13 -25.31 -34.39 -22.55
CA ALA A 13 -26.36 -33.38 -22.57
C ALA A 13 -27.72 -34.09 -22.45
N ALA A 14 -28.64 -33.60 -21.60
CA ALA A 14 -30.07 -33.42 -21.92
C ALA A 14 -30.99 -33.25 -20.69
N HIS A 15 -31.51 -32.04 -20.54
CA HIS A 15 -32.93 -31.61 -20.41
C HIS A 15 -34.00 -32.52 -19.76
N SER A 16 -34.71 -31.97 -18.78
CA SER A 16 -36.16 -32.09 -18.52
C SER A 16 -36.52 -31.07 -17.41
N GLY A 17 -37.70 -30.48 -17.24
CA GLY A 17 -39.01 -30.61 -17.88
C GLY A 17 -39.94 -29.55 -17.27
N PHE A 18 -41.01 -29.26 -18.01
CA PHE A 18 -42.07 -28.27 -17.87
C PHE A 18 -43.15 -28.64 -16.82
N CYS A 19 -43.79 -27.66 -16.16
CA CYS A 19 -45.19 -27.69 -15.63
C CYS A 19 -45.53 -26.34 -14.92
N THR A 20 -46.26 -25.38 -15.53
CA THR A 20 -47.73 -25.15 -15.62
C THR A 20 -48.43 -24.44 -14.44
N ARG A 21 -49.05 -23.28 -14.77
CA ARG A 21 -50.41 -22.76 -14.37
C ARG A 21 -50.65 -22.32 -12.90
N ARG A 22 -51.46 -21.29 -12.53
CA ARG A 22 -52.35 -20.28 -13.19
C ARG A 22 -52.87 -19.27 -12.09
N PRO A 23 -53.92 -18.43 -12.30
CA PRO A 23 -53.94 -16.95 -12.16
C PRO A 23 -54.61 -16.43 -10.84
N THR A 24 -54.78 -15.12 -10.57
CA THR A 24 -55.99 -14.28 -10.86
C THR A 24 -55.86 -13.01 -9.98
N ALA A 25 -55.80 -11.78 -10.54
CA ALA A 25 -56.78 -10.66 -10.47
C ALA A 25 -57.20 -10.21 -9.05
N LEU A 26 -57.54 -8.97 -8.67
CA LEU A 26 -57.86 -7.70 -9.33
C LEU A 26 -58.05 -6.69 -8.16
N SER A 27 -57.53 -5.46 -8.22
CA SER A 27 -58.07 -4.24 -7.58
C SER A 27 -56.99 -3.16 -7.66
N GLY A 28 -57.16 -2.07 -8.41
CA GLY A 28 -58.24 -1.10 -8.20
C GLY A 28 -57.67 0.07 -7.40
N ALA A 29 -56.88 0.94 -8.03
CA ALA A 29 -56.46 2.20 -7.42
C ALA A 29 -56.36 3.30 -8.49
N VAL A 30 -57.46 4.03 -8.60
CA VAL A 30 -57.61 5.29 -9.33
C VAL A 30 -56.59 6.30 -8.79
N ARG A 31 -55.72 6.82 -9.66
CA ARG A 31 -54.76 7.88 -9.29
C ARG A 31 -55.34 9.24 -9.68
N PRO A 32 -55.46 10.22 -8.77
CA PRO A 32 -55.90 11.56 -9.14
C PRO A 32 -54.82 12.28 -9.96
N ARG A 33 -55.27 12.92 -11.03
CA ARG A 33 -54.50 13.80 -11.90
C ARG A 33 -54.33 15.15 -11.19
N LEU A 34 -53.22 15.33 -10.48
CA LEU A 34 -52.79 16.65 -10.02
C LEU A 34 -52.00 17.32 -11.14
N SER A 35 -52.66 18.25 -11.83
CA SER A 35 -52.03 19.25 -12.69
C SER A 35 -51.20 20.20 -11.83
N GLY A 36 -50.00 19.77 -11.46
CA GLY A 36 -49.00 20.59 -10.82
C GLY A 36 -48.06 21.17 -11.87
N ILE A 37 -48.08 22.50 -11.97
CA ILE A 37 -47.14 23.32 -12.74
C ILE A 37 -45.71 22.81 -12.49
N ARG A 38 -45.10 22.16 -13.51
CA ARG A 38 -43.66 21.89 -13.50
C ARG A 38 -42.94 23.20 -13.74
N ARG A 39 -42.65 23.94 -12.66
CA ARG A 39 -41.64 25.00 -12.69
C ARG A 39 -40.29 24.30 -12.78
N VAL A 40 -39.80 24.11 -14.02
CA VAL A 40 -38.42 23.71 -14.26
C VAL A 40 -37.55 24.88 -13.83
N VAL A 41 -37.07 24.84 -12.59
CA VAL A 41 -35.90 25.62 -12.20
C VAL A 41 -34.72 24.94 -12.90
N GLN A 42 -34.23 25.56 -13.97
CA GLN A 42 -32.92 25.23 -14.54
C GLN A 42 -31.89 25.55 -13.44
N VAL A 43 -31.61 24.57 -12.57
CA VAL A 43 -30.41 24.60 -11.74
C VAL A 43 -29.28 24.42 -12.74
N GLN A 44 -28.71 25.56 -13.14
CA GLN A 44 -27.43 25.58 -13.80
C GLN A 44 -26.46 24.96 -12.79
N ALA A 45 -26.25 23.65 -12.90
CA ALA A 45 -25.09 22.99 -12.35
C ALA A 45 -23.93 23.65 -13.08
N ARG A 46 -23.46 24.77 -12.49
CA ARG A 46 -22.13 25.30 -12.74
C ARG A 46 -21.25 24.07 -12.60
N GLY A 47 -20.80 23.57 -13.75
CA GLY A 47 -19.76 22.58 -13.81
C GLY A 47 -18.63 23.16 -13.00
N GLY A 48 -18.59 22.75 -11.73
CA GLY A 48 -17.40 22.77 -10.93
C GLY A 48 -16.48 21.85 -11.70
N LYS A 49 -15.72 22.47 -12.61
CA LYS A 49 -14.32 22.16 -12.74
C LYS A 49 -13.79 22.04 -11.31
N GLY A 50 -13.82 20.83 -10.75
CA GLY A 50 -12.77 20.36 -9.87
C GLY A 50 -11.51 20.36 -10.72
N GLN A 51 -11.00 21.56 -10.97
CA GLN A 51 -9.78 21.85 -11.71
C GLN A 51 -8.94 22.64 -10.73
N SER A 52 -8.37 21.90 -9.78
CA SER A 52 -7.24 22.36 -8.96
C SER A 52 -6.55 21.19 -8.23
N THR A 53 -6.67 19.95 -8.70
CA THR A 53 -5.99 18.80 -8.06
C THR A 53 -5.56 17.70 -9.02
N THR A 54 -5.60 17.95 -10.33
CA THR A 54 -5.00 17.03 -11.32
C THR A 54 -3.70 17.63 -11.85
N GLU A 55 -3.70 18.93 -12.18
CA GLU A 55 -2.52 19.61 -12.75
C GLU A 55 -1.32 19.73 -11.78
N GLU A 56 -1.53 19.88 -10.47
CA GLU A 56 -0.44 19.85 -9.47
C GLU A 56 0.14 18.45 -9.25
N VAL A 57 -0.70 17.41 -9.39
CA VAL A 57 -0.27 16.01 -9.20
C VAL A 57 0.43 15.52 -10.47
N ASP A 58 0.02 15.98 -11.64
CA ASP A 58 0.67 15.73 -12.91
C ASP A 58 2.05 16.41 -12.97
N GLN A 59 2.17 17.67 -12.53
CA GLN A 59 3.48 18.37 -12.45
C GLN A 59 4.39 17.79 -11.36
N ALA A 60 3.85 17.39 -10.21
CA ALA A 60 4.63 16.71 -9.19
C ALA A 60 5.09 15.33 -9.68
N ALA A 61 4.22 14.56 -10.35
CA ALA A 61 4.56 13.29 -10.96
C ALA A 61 5.65 13.45 -12.02
N GLU A 62 5.58 14.46 -12.88
CA GLU A 62 6.63 14.76 -13.86
C GLU A 62 7.96 15.11 -13.17
N GLN A 63 7.95 15.89 -12.07
CA GLN A 63 9.18 16.14 -11.29
C GLN A 63 9.76 14.88 -10.63
N TYR A 64 8.92 13.95 -10.19
CA TYR A 64 9.39 12.66 -9.65
C TYR A 64 9.92 11.75 -10.75
N LEU A 65 9.29 11.75 -11.93
CA LEU A 65 9.75 11.00 -13.10
C LEU A 65 11.07 11.56 -13.64
N ASP A 66 11.23 12.88 -13.71
CA ASP A 66 12.47 13.53 -14.12
C ASP A 66 13.61 13.24 -13.16
N LYS A 67 13.36 13.33 -11.85
CA LYS A 67 14.34 12.92 -10.83
C LYS A 67 14.65 11.43 -10.91
N ALA A 68 13.64 10.58 -11.09
CA ALA A 68 13.85 9.14 -11.24
C ALA A 68 14.69 8.81 -12.49
N ASN A 69 14.44 9.51 -13.60
CA ASN A 69 15.24 9.39 -14.82
C ASN A 69 16.67 9.89 -14.60
N GLU A 70 16.86 11.02 -13.91
CA GLU A 70 18.19 11.52 -13.54
C GLU A 70 18.95 10.52 -12.66
N TYR A 71 18.30 9.93 -11.65
CA TYR A 71 18.91 8.88 -10.83
C TYR A 71 19.24 7.64 -11.66
N TRP A 72 18.35 7.24 -12.57
CA TRP A 72 18.56 6.09 -13.43
C TRP A 72 19.72 6.29 -14.41
N ASP A 73 19.83 7.48 -14.99
CA ASP A 73 20.93 7.84 -15.89
C ASP A 73 22.26 7.95 -15.16
N ASN A 74 22.26 8.49 -13.93
CA ASN A 74 23.44 8.46 -13.05
C ASN A 74 23.85 7.02 -12.68
N VAL A 75 22.88 6.15 -12.36
CA VAL A 75 23.15 4.73 -12.07
C VAL A 75 23.69 4.01 -13.30
N LYS A 76 23.14 4.26 -14.51
CA LYS A 76 23.70 3.74 -15.76
C LYS A 76 25.11 4.24 -16.03
N ALA A 77 25.35 5.54 -15.87
CA ALA A 77 26.67 6.12 -16.07
C ALA A 77 27.71 5.50 -15.11
N LYS A 78 27.33 5.28 -13.84
CA LYS A 78 28.18 4.58 -12.86
C LYS A 78 28.34 3.10 -13.17
N TRP A 79 27.30 2.45 -13.69
CA TRP A 79 27.34 1.05 -14.12
C TRP A 79 28.27 0.83 -15.31
N ASP A 80 28.26 1.75 -16.28
CA ASP A 80 29.13 1.66 -17.46
C ASP A 80 30.56 2.08 -17.20
N GLN A 81 30.80 2.99 -16.23
CA GLN A 81 32.14 3.35 -15.76
C GLN A 81 32.78 2.27 -14.86
N THR A 82 32.01 1.32 -14.34
CA THR A 82 32.55 0.25 -13.48
C THR A 82 33.11 -0.87 -14.36
N ASP A 83 34.43 -1.01 -14.38
CA ASP A 83 35.13 -2.05 -15.16
C ASP A 83 34.86 -3.48 -14.61
N GLU A 84 34.60 -3.60 -13.31
CA GLU A 84 34.39 -4.85 -12.58
C GLU A 84 32.88 -5.19 -12.44
N LYS A 85 32.09 -5.08 -13.53
CA LYS A 85 30.64 -5.41 -13.55
C LYS A 85 30.28 -6.75 -12.89
N PRO A 86 31.00 -7.88 -13.12
CA PRO A 86 30.63 -9.16 -12.50
C PRO A 86 30.79 -9.16 -10.97
N ALA A 87 31.71 -8.39 -10.40
CA ALA A 87 31.88 -8.28 -8.95
C ALA A 87 30.69 -7.56 -8.31
N VAL A 88 30.21 -6.48 -8.92
CA VAL A 88 29.03 -5.75 -8.42
C VAL A 88 27.77 -6.60 -8.53
N VAL A 89 27.59 -7.33 -9.64
CA VAL A 89 26.49 -8.30 -9.78
C VAL A 89 26.58 -9.39 -8.71
N ALA A 90 27.77 -9.94 -8.47
CA ALA A 90 27.96 -10.99 -7.47
C ALA A 90 27.66 -10.50 -6.05
N ILE A 91 28.07 -9.28 -5.69
CA ILE A 91 27.73 -8.66 -4.40
C ILE A 91 26.22 -8.39 -4.33
N GLY A 92 25.61 -7.89 -5.40
CA GLY A 92 24.16 -7.64 -5.45
C GLY A 92 23.33 -8.92 -5.25
N VAL A 93 23.65 -9.97 -6.00
CA VAL A 93 23.00 -11.28 -5.88
C VAL A 93 23.32 -11.92 -4.53
N GLY A 94 24.57 -11.85 -4.07
CA GLY A 94 24.98 -12.38 -2.76
C GLY A 94 24.23 -11.70 -1.62
N THR A 95 24.06 -10.39 -1.68
CA THR A 95 23.27 -9.61 -0.70
C THR A 95 21.80 -10.01 -0.77
N PHE A 96 21.23 -10.13 -1.97
CA PHE A 96 19.85 -10.56 -2.16
C PHE A 96 19.59 -11.97 -1.61
N VAL A 97 20.47 -12.93 -1.93
CA VAL A 97 20.40 -14.31 -1.42
C VAL A 97 20.57 -14.32 0.10
N THR A 98 21.44 -13.47 0.65
CA THR A 98 21.61 -13.33 2.10
C THR A 98 20.33 -12.85 2.76
N ILE A 99 19.68 -11.81 2.21
CA ILE A 99 18.40 -11.31 2.72
C ILE A 99 17.32 -12.41 2.61
N TRP A 100 17.25 -13.11 1.48
CA TRP A 100 16.30 -14.20 1.27
C TRP A 100 16.52 -15.37 2.24
N ALA A 101 17.79 -15.75 2.48
CA ALA A 101 18.16 -16.77 3.44
C ALA A 101 17.86 -16.34 4.88
N LEU A 102 18.11 -15.07 5.23
CA LEU A 102 17.71 -14.50 6.51
C LEU A 102 16.19 -14.53 6.68
N SER A 103 15.39 -14.22 5.66
CA SER A 103 13.93 -14.36 5.72
C SER A 103 13.52 -15.82 6.02
N GLY A 104 14.13 -16.79 5.35
CA GLY A 104 13.89 -18.21 5.64
C GLY A 104 14.32 -18.64 7.05
N LEU A 105 15.36 -18.04 7.62
CA LEU A 105 15.79 -18.27 9.00
C LEU A 105 14.82 -17.63 10.01
N VAL A 106 14.40 -16.39 9.76
CA VAL A 106 13.40 -15.69 10.57
C VAL A 106 12.09 -16.47 10.59
N ASP A 107 11.64 -17.03 9.46
CA ASP A 107 10.44 -17.89 9.40
C ASP A 107 10.55 -19.16 10.26
N ARG A 108 11.75 -19.68 10.50
CA ARG A 108 11.96 -20.84 11.39
C ARG A 108 11.98 -20.42 12.86
N ILE A 109 12.53 -19.25 13.14
CA ILE A 109 12.57 -18.64 14.46
C ILE A 109 11.15 -18.21 14.89
N ASP A 110 10.39 -17.58 13.99
CA ASP A 110 9.00 -17.14 14.26
C ASP A 110 8.02 -18.31 14.43
N LYS A 111 8.37 -19.49 13.92
CA LYS A 111 7.63 -20.74 14.21
C LYS A 111 7.89 -21.31 15.60
N LEU A 112 8.85 -20.77 16.34
CA LEU A 112 9.02 -21.06 17.74
C LEU A 112 8.14 -20.08 18.54
N PRO A 113 7.22 -20.57 19.38
CA PRO A 113 6.30 -19.72 20.17
C PRO A 113 7.00 -18.83 21.21
N VAL A 114 8.34 -18.83 21.23
CA VAL A 114 9.17 -18.14 22.20
C VAL A 114 9.52 -16.72 21.75
N ILE A 115 9.78 -16.48 20.45
CA ILE A 115 10.24 -15.15 20.00
C ILE A 115 9.14 -14.10 20.10
N GLY A 116 7.90 -14.44 19.69
CA GLY A 116 6.76 -13.54 19.86
C GLY A 116 6.58 -13.11 21.33
N GLY A 117 6.64 -14.06 22.26
CA GLY A 117 6.56 -13.78 23.70
C GLY A 117 7.80 -13.06 24.27
N LEU A 118 9.00 -13.35 23.77
CA LEU A 118 10.23 -12.67 24.20
C LEU A 118 10.29 -11.23 23.71
N LEU A 119 9.86 -10.94 22.47
CA LEU A 119 9.81 -9.56 21.96
C LEU A 119 8.70 -8.76 22.64
N GLU A 120 7.59 -9.38 23.01
CA GLU A 120 6.57 -8.75 23.86
C GLU A 120 7.11 -8.45 25.26
N LEU A 121 7.81 -9.40 25.88
CA LEU A 121 8.44 -9.19 27.18
C LEU A 121 9.53 -8.12 27.11
N VAL A 122 10.38 -8.15 26.09
CA VAL A 122 11.43 -7.13 25.88
C VAL A 122 10.79 -5.78 25.60
N GLY A 123 9.72 -5.70 24.81
CA GLY A 123 8.97 -4.47 24.56
C GLY A 123 8.42 -3.88 25.84
N LEU A 124 7.75 -4.70 26.66
CA LEU A 124 7.26 -4.27 27.97
C LEU A 124 8.38 -3.92 28.94
N LEU A 125 9.49 -4.63 28.92
CA LEU A 125 10.62 -4.38 29.81
C LEU A 125 11.34 -3.08 29.43
N VAL A 126 11.55 -2.84 28.14
CA VAL A 126 12.13 -1.60 27.62
C VAL A 126 11.17 -0.42 27.85
N THR A 127 9.88 -0.56 27.55
CA THR A 127 8.88 0.49 27.79
C THR A 127 8.72 0.76 29.29
N GLY A 128 8.61 -0.28 30.12
CA GLY A 128 8.51 -0.16 31.57
C GLY A 128 9.76 0.48 32.18
N TRP A 129 10.96 0.07 31.77
CA TRP A 129 12.22 0.68 32.19
C TRP A 129 12.32 2.14 31.73
N PHE A 130 11.91 2.46 30.50
CA PHE A 130 11.92 3.83 29.99
C PHE A 130 10.97 4.74 30.78
N ILE A 131 9.73 4.27 31.03
CA ILE A 131 8.76 5.01 31.84
C ILE A 131 9.32 5.23 33.25
N TYR A 132 9.84 4.19 33.88
CA TYR A 132 10.41 4.31 35.22
C TYR A 132 11.62 5.27 35.24
N ARG A 133 12.56 5.11 34.30
CA ARG A 133 13.81 5.88 34.23
C ARG A 133 13.59 7.35 33.86
N TYR A 134 12.71 7.66 32.91
CA TYR A 134 12.60 9.01 32.31
C TYR A 134 11.32 9.78 32.69
N LEU A 135 10.25 9.10 33.13
CA LEU A 135 9.01 9.78 33.55
C LEU A 135 8.90 9.88 35.08
N VAL A 136 9.38 8.90 35.84
CA VAL A 136 9.28 8.90 37.32
C VAL A 136 10.45 9.65 37.98
N PHE A 137 11.66 9.56 37.41
CA PHE A 137 12.82 10.27 37.94
C PHE A 137 12.92 11.69 37.38
N GLY A 138 12.96 12.65 38.29
CA GLY A 138 12.97 14.07 37.98
C GLY A 138 14.15 14.62 37.17
N PRO A 139 15.41 14.21 37.37
CA PRO A 139 16.52 14.75 36.57
C PRO A 139 16.44 14.31 35.10
N ASP A 140 15.99 13.09 34.84
CA ASP A 140 16.02 12.49 33.49
C ASP A 140 14.96 13.08 32.54
N ARG A 141 13.88 13.67 33.07
CA ARG A 141 12.87 14.36 32.25
C ARG A 141 13.42 15.63 31.57
N GLU A 142 14.42 16.27 32.19
CA GLU A 142 15.03 17.51 31.68
C GLU A 142 16.06 17.21 30.60
N GLU A 143 16.84 16.15 30.79
CA GLU A 143 17.72 15.58 29.76
C GLU A 143 16.93 15.11 28.54
N LEU A 144 15.79 14.43 28.74
CA LEU A 144 14.95 13.95 27.64
C LEU A 144 14.36 15.11 26.82
N LYS A 145 13.89 16.17 27.48
CA LYS A 145 13.40 17.39 26.80
C LYS A 145 14.52 18.09 26.02
N GLY A 146 15.72 18.16 26.58
CA GLY A 146 16.90 18.71 25.90
C GLY A 146 17.25 17.92 24.65
N ASN A 147 17.34 16.59 24.77
CA ASN A 147 17.63 15.69 23.65
C ASN A 147 16.53 15.72 22.58
N LEU A 148 15.26 15.77 22.99
CA LEU A 148 14.13 15.84 22.06
C LEU A 148 14.11 17.18 21.32
N ASN A 149 14.35 18.30 22.01
CA ASN A 149 14.45 19.62 21.37
C ASN A 149 15.66 19.70 20.43
N GLY A 150 16.82 19.15 20.83
CA GLY A 150 18.00 19.06 19.96
C GLY A 150 17.74 18.22 18.71
N PHE A 151 17.05 17.09 18.86
CA PHE A 151 16.64 16.24 17.74
C PHE A 151 15.62 16.92 16.84
N LEU A 152 14.57 17.51 17.42
CA LEU A 152 13.53 18.26 16.70
C LEU A 152 14.13 19.44 15.94
N LYS A 153 15.07 20.18 16.54
CA LYS A 153 15.79 21.27 15.89
C LYS A 153 16.63 20.78 14.71
N ARG A 154 17.26 19.61 14.84
CA ARG A 154 18.06 19.00 13.76
C ARG A 154 17.20 18.45 12.61
N VAL A 155 16.01 17.94 12.89
CA VAL A 155 15.09 17.37 11.89
C VAL A 155 14.20 18.44 11.24
N THR A 156 13.69 19.39 12.02
CA THR A 156 12.85 20.52 11.54
C THR A 156 13.70 21.62 10.89
N GLY A 157 15.02 21.54 11.07
CA GLY A 157 15.99 22.40 10.44
C GLY A 157 16.32 23.62 11.31
N ASP A 158 17.62 23.81 11.53
CA ASP A 158 18.23 25.15 11.47
C ASP A 158 17.99 25.70 10.04
N SER A 159 16.74 26.04 9.71
CA SER A 159 16.36 26.76 8.50
C SER A 159 16.74 28.24 8.59
N SER A 160 17.90 28.49 9.19
CA SER A 160 18.63 29.75 9.14
C SER A 160 20.06 29.41 8.77
N THR A 161 20.20 28.78 7.60
CA THR A 161 21.29 29.11 6.70
C THR A 161 21.23 30.63 6.49
N LYS A 162 21.90 31.37 7.39
CA LYS A 162 22.36 32.71 7.07
C LYS A 162 23.23 32.58 5.82
N LEU A 163 22.66 33.03 4.70
CA LEU A 163 23.43 33.59 3.60
C LEU A 163 24.27 34.76 4.13
#